data_AF-A0A1M7DNZ5-F1
#
_entry.id   AF-A0A1M7DNZ5-F1
#
_cell.length_a   1.000
_cell.length_b   1.000
_cell.length_c   1.000
_cell.angle_alpha   90.00
_cell.angle_beta   90.00
_cell.angle_gamma   90.00
#
_symmetry.space_group_name_H-M   'P 1'
#
loop_
_entity.id
_entity.type
_entity.pdbx_description
1 polymer ?
#
loop_
_entity_poly.entity_id
_entity_poly.type
_entity_poly.pdbx_seq_one_letter_code
_entity_poly.pdbx_strand_id
1 'polypeptide(L)'
;MDRLTREFHCRIDELVPLARLLRVSYVRDQADFQELLPEDYTTAFLSGYDAHVAAADALEATSVQIARRMVFTERIEAVYKELPRTLDFLEARVRRATPLTVPADRFGLEQARRARNNDDHSGLEAALKTLLQNIEANKAALTAKGQKPADTQQLQDLYEALVKDTTSQGSQMSAQKGNTEENMTVLNALYEQMMHLFNDGKALYARSDKAKAEDYTFKQLLKRVRRERKADQA
;
A
#
# COMPACT_ATOMS: atom_id res chain seq x y z
N MET A 1 5.83 20.29 11.31
CA MET A 1 4.48 20.12 10.75
C MET A 1 3.78 19.10 11.62
N ASP A 2 2.69 19.50 12.25
CA ASP A 2 1.92 18.60 13.12
C ASP A 2 1.23 17.54 12.25
N ARG A 3 1.35 16.29 12.68
CA ARG A 3 0.80 15.14 11.96
C ARG A 3 -0.71 15.11 12.22
N LEU A 4 -1.52 15.13 11.17
CA LEU A 4 -2.98 15.09 11.30
C LEU A 4 -3.41 13.86 12.10
N THR A 5 -4.07 14.07 13.25
CA THR A 5 -4.47 12.99 14.17
C THR A 5 -5.85 12.44 13.81
N ARG A 6 -6.01 11.13 13.96
CA ARG A 6 -7.29 10.43 13.76
C ARG A 6 -8.29 10.82 14.85
N GLU A 7 -9.49 11.24 14.44
CA GLU A 7 -10.54 11.69 15.38
C GLU A 7 -11.52 10.57 15.79
N PHE A 8 -11.64 9.54 14.96
CA PHE A 8 -12.54 8.41 15.20
C PHE A 8 -11.88 7.25 15.97
N HIS A 9 -12.71 6.51 16.70
CA HIS A 9 -12.29 5.44 17.61
C HIS A 9 -12.56 4.02 17.09
N CYS A 10 -13.20 3.87 15.91
CA CYS A 10 -13.36 2.59 15.22
C CYS A 10 -12.18 2.30 14.29
N ARG A 11 -12.15 1.10 13.69
CA ARG A 11 -11.18 0.81 12.64
C ARG A 11 -11.52 1.61 11.37
N ILE A 12 -10.54 1.89 10.52
CA ILE A 12 -10.74 2.65 9.27
C ILE A 12 -11.74 1.94 8.36
N ASP A 13 -11.62 0.62 8.23
CA ASP A 13 -12.52 -0.24 7.46
C ASP A 13 -13.92 -0.40 8.09
N GLU A 14 -14.14 0.13 9.29
CA GLU A 14 -15.45 0.15 9.96
C GLU A 14 -16.20 1.47 9.71
N LEU A 15 -15.50 2.55 9.33
CA LEU A 15 -16.09 3.90 9.28
C LEU A 15 -17.14 4.04 8.17
N VAL A 16 -16.82 3.63 6.93
CA VAL A 16 -17.74 3.70 5.78
C VAL A 16 -18.99 2.82 5.99
N PRO A 17 -18.89 1.54 6.40
CA PRO A 17 -20.07 0.74 6.74
C PRO A 17 -20.94 1.38 7.81
N LEU A 18 -20.32 1.97 8.83
CA LEU A 18 -21.04 2.66 9.90
C LEU A 18 -21.78 3.89 9.37
N ALA A 19 -21.12 4.70 8.53
CA ALA A 19 -21.71 5.87 7.90
C ALA A 19 -22.91 5.51 7.01
N ARG A 20 -22.86 4.37 6.30
CA ARG A 20 -23.97 3.85 5.50
C ARG A 20 -25.17 3.47 6.37
N LEU A 21 -24.95 2.77 7.49
CA LEU A 21 -26.03 2.44 8.42
C LEU A 21 -26.67 3.70 9.03
N LEU A 22 -25.84 4.67 9.44
CA LEU A 22 -26.33 5.94 9.98
C LEU A 22 -27.17 6.72 8.95
N ARG A 23 -26.75 6.71 7.68
CA ARG A 23 -27.51 7.30 6.57
C ARG A 23 -28.90 6.69 6.40
N VAL A 24 -28.99 5.35 6.48
CA VAL A 24 -30.29 4.64 6.38
C VAL A 24 -31.24 5.11 7.48
N SER A 25 -30.73 5.24 8.70
CA SER A 25 -31.50 5.78 9.83
C SER A 25 -31.92 7.23 9.57
N TYR A 26 -31.00 8.10 9.15
CA TYR A 26 -31.31 9.49 8.84
C TYR A 26 -32.38 9.63 7.76
N VAL A 27 -32.28 8.90 6.64
CA VAL A 27 -33.27 8.97 5.55
C VAL A 27 -34.66 8.54 6.00
N ARG A 28 -34.76 7.52 6.87
CA ARG A 28 -36.05 7.10 7.47
C ARG A 28 -36.66 8.23 8.31
N ASP A 29 -35.82 8.97 9.00
CA ASP A 29 -36.18 9.94 10.04
C ASP A 29 -36.07 11.40 9.58
N GLN A 30 -35.86 11.62 8.27
CA GLN A 30 -35.45 12.90 7.72
C GLN A 30 -36.41 14.05 8.06
N ALA A 31 -37.71 13.78 8.13
CA ALA A 31 -38.72 14.78 8.49
C ALA A 31 -38.49 15.35 9.91
N ASP A 32 -38.16 14.50 10.88
CA ASP A 32 -37.95 14.92 12.27
C ASP A 32 -36.66 15.79 12.39
N PHE A 33 -35.62 15.44 11.62
CA PHE A 33 -34.39 16.24 11.53
C PHE A 33 -34.62 17.60 10.87
N GLN A 34 -35.44 17.63 9.80
CA GLN A 34 -35.83 18.88 9.14
C GLN A 34 -36.70 19.77 10.02
N GLU A 35 -37.53 19.20 10.87
CA GLU A 35 -38.27 19.96 11.88
C GLU A 35 -37.34 20.51 12.97
N LEU A 36 -36.32 19.76 13.38
CA LEU A 36 -35.36 20.16 14.41
C LEU A 36 -34.46 21.34 13.97
N LEU A 37 -33.80 21.20 12.82
CA LEU A 37 -32.86 22.19 12.27
C LEU A 37 -33.08 22.31 10.74
N PRO A 38 -34.10 23.05 10.29
CA PRO A 38 -34.50 23.10 8.88
C PRO A 38 -33.44 23.72 7.96
N GLU A 39 -32.61 24.64 8.47
CA GLU A 39 -31.55 25.28 7.70
C GLU A 39 -30.32 24.37 7.52
N ASP A 40 -30.09 23.44 8.45
CA ASP A 40 -28.96 22.52 8.42
C ASP A 40 -29.30 21.22 7.66
N TYR A 41 -30.48 20.64 7.90
CA TYR A 41 -30.89 19.35 7.32
C TYR A 41 -31.58 19.47 5.96
N THR A 42 -30.92 20.16 5.03
CA THR A 42 -31.40 20.36 3.67
C THR A 42 -31.10 19.17 2.75
N THR A 43 -31.61 19.20 1.52
CA THR A 43 -31.19 18.26 0.46
C THR A 43 -29.68 18.34 0.19
N ALA A 44 -29.07 19.51 0.39
CA ALA A 44 -27.64 19.70 0.22
C ALA A 44 -26.83 18.97 1.30
N PHE A 45 -27.33 18.90 2.54
CA PHE A 45 -26.70 18.11 3.60
C PHE A 45 -26.57 16.64 3.23
N LEU A 46 -27.67 16.00 2.80
CA LEU A 46 -27.65 14.59 2.42
C LEU A 46 -26.73 14.33 1.21
N SER A 47 -26.73 15.25 0.24
CA SER A 47 -25.85 15.16 -0.93
C SER A 47 -24.37 15.31 -0.53
N GLY A 48 -24.06 16.21 0.41
CA GLY A 48 -22.71 16.37 0.97
C GLY A 48 -22.27 15.14 1.75
N TYR A 49 -23.15 14.59 2.59
CA TYR A 49 -22.89 13.36 3.34
C TYR A 49 -22.57 12.20 2.39
N ASP A 50 -23.34 12.03 1.31
CA ASP A 50 -23.12 10.98 0.30
C ASP A 50 -21.80 11.16 -0.44
N ALA A 51 -21.42 12.40 -0.75
CA ALA A 51 -20.12 12.70 -1.33
C ALA A 51 -18.95 12.32 -0.40
N HIS A 52 -19.07 12.60 0.90
CA HIS A 52 -18.05 12.21 1.89
C HIS A 52 -17.96 10.68 2.04
N VAL A 53 -19.10 9.97 2.02
CA VAL A 53 -19.12 8.51 2.03
C VAL A 53 -18.45 7.94 0.78
N ALA A 54 -18.77 8.47 -0.40
CA ALA A 54 -18.17 8.03 -1.66
C ALA A 54 -16.66 8.31 -1.71
N ALA A 55 -16.23 9.49 -1.25
CA ALA A 55 -14.82 9.84 -1.18
C ALA A 55 -14.05 8.91 -0.23
N ALA A 56 -14.62 8.57 0.92
CA ALA A 56 -14.02 7.64 1.88
C ALA A 56 -13.96 6.18 1.34
N ASP A 57 -14.97 5.75 0.58
CA ASP A 57 -15.02 4.43 -0.06
C ASP A 57 -14.05 4.31 -1.25
N ALA A 58 -13.76 5.43 -1.92
CA ALA A 58 -12.82 5.52 -3.03
C ALA A 58 -11.34 5.57 -2.58
N LEU A 59 -11.06 5.73 -1.29
CA LEU A 59 -9.68 5.68 -0.78
C LEU A 59 -9.10 4.28 -1.06
N GLU A 60 -7.93 4.22 -1.72
CA GLU A 60 -7.29 2.94 -2.05
C GLU A 60 -7.20 2.04 -0.81
N ALA A 61 -7.83 0.86 -0.88
CA ALA A 61 -7.79 -0.11 0.19
C ALA A 61 -6.33 -0.47 0.51
N THR A 62 -5.93 -0.34 1.77
CA THR A 62 -4.59 -0.69 2.27
C THR A 62 -4.15 -2.11 1.87
N SER A 63 -5.12 -3.00 1.59
CA SER A 63 -4.90 -4.34 1.05
C SER A 63 -4.21 -4.38 -0.31
N VAL A 64 -4.48 -3.42 -1.21
CA VAL A 64 -3.82 -3.34 -2.53
C VAL A 64 -2.33 -3.01 -2.37
N GLN A 65 -2.00 -2.14 -1.41
CA GLN A 65 -0.60 -1.79 -1.12
C GLN A 65 0.15 -2.94 -0.43
N ILE A 66 -0.52 -3.69 0.45
CA ILE A 66 0.05 -4.89 1.07
C ILE A 66 0.27 -6.00 0.03
N ALA A 67 -0.68 -6.22 -0.88
CA ALA A 67 -0.56 -7.20 -1.94
C ALA A 67 0.60 -6.88 -2.90
N ARG A 68 0.80 -5.59 -3.23
CA ARG A 68 1.94 -5.14 -4.04
C ARG A 68 3.29 -5.38 -3.34
N ARG A 69 3.37 -5.23 -2.02
CA ARG A 69 4.58 -5.57 -1.23
C ARG A 69 4.85 -7.07 -1.19
N MET A 70 3.82 -7.90 -1.03
CA MET A 70 3.97 -9.36 -0.97
C MET A 70 4.51 -9.96 -2.28
N VAL A 71 3.89 -9.61 -3.42
CA VAL A 71 4.34 -10.08 -4.75
C VAL A 71 5.77 -9.67 -5.05
N PHE A 72 6.20 -8.53 -4.49
CA PHE A 72 7.55 -8.04 -4.63
C PHE A 72 8.56 -8.84 -3.79
N THR A 73 8.24 -9.09 -2.50
CA THR A 73 9.07 -9.93 -1.62
C THR A 73 9.28 -11.32 -2.19
N GLU A 74 8.22 -11.95 -2.70
CA GLU A 74 8.30 -13.28 -3.32
C GLU A 74 9.23 -13.31 -4.54
N ARG A 75 9.22 -12.24 -5.35
CA ARG A 75 10.06 -12.14 -6.55
C ARG A 75 11.54 -11.92 -6.21
N ILE A 76 11.84 -11.12 -5.18
CA ILE A 76 13.22 -10.94 -4.70
C ILE A 76 13.76 -12.23 -4.07
N GLU A 77 12.96 -12.92 -3.26
CA GLU A 77 13.37 -14.17 -2.60
C GLU A 77 13.74 -15.26 -3.61
N ALA A 78 12.94 -15.42 -4.67
CA ALA A 78 13.22 -16.39 -5.73
C ALA A 78 14.56 -16.12 -6.42
N VAL A 79 14.92 -14.84 -6.62
CA VAL A 79 16.15 -14.47 -7.34
C VAL A 79 17.38 -14.40 -6.42
N TYR A 80 17.20 -14.03 -5.14
CA TYR A 80 18.25 -14.10 -4.11
C TYR A 80 18.77 -15.53 -3.87
N LYS A 81 17.93 -16.53 -4.16
CA LYS A 81 18.26 -17.94 -4.07
C LYS A 81 19.17 -18.43 -5.19
N GLU A 82 18.98 -17.94 -6.42
CA GLU A 82 19.73 -18.37 -7.60
C GLU A 82 21.02 -17.55 -7.84
N LEU A 83 21.05 -16.30 -7.38
CA LEU A 83 22.19 -15.40 -7.60
C LEU A 83 23.56 -15.96 -7.18
N PRO A 84 23.74 -16.65 -6.03
CA PRO A 84 25.04 -17.20 -5.65
C PRO A 84 25.63 -18.14 -6.71
N ARG A 85 24.80 -19.03 -7.26
CA ARG A 85 25.23 -19.97 -8.29
C ARG A 85 25.63 -19.25 -9.57
N THR A 86 24.86 -18.24 -9.99
CA THR A 86 25.17 -17.43 -11.18
C THR A 86 26.50 -16.69 -11.03
N LEU A 87 26.77 -16.13 -9.85
CA LEU A 87 28.05 -15.47 -9.56
C LEU A 87 29.23 -16.46 -9.54
N ASP A 88 29.07 -17.66 -8.97
CA ASP A 88 30.11 -18.70 -8.97
C ASP A 88 30.48 -19.14 -10.39
N PHE A 89 29.47 -19.33 -11.25
CA PHE A 89 29.69 -19.73 -12.63
C PHE A 89 30.37 -18.62 -13.44
N LEU A 90 29.95 -17.38 -13.24
CA LEU A 90 30.57 -16.22 -13.87
C LEU A 90 32.03 -16.06 -13.41
N GLU A 91 32.32 -16.23 -12.12
CA GLU A 91 33.69 -16.16 -11.59
C GLU A 91 34.62 -17.19 -12.23
N ALA A 92 34.17 -18.44 -12.33
CA ALA A 92 34.95 -19.50 -12.98
C ALA A 92 35.26 -19.19 -14.46
N ARG A 93 34.31 -18.56 -15.17
CA ARG A 93 34.47 -18.13 -16.56
C ARG A 93 35.43 -16.96 -16.69
N VAL A 94 35.24 -15.92 -15.88
CA VAL A 94 36.09 -14.72 -15.86
C VAL A 94 37.54 -15.09 -15.59
N ARG A 95 37.81 -15.96 -14.61
CA ARG A 95 39.19 -16.42 -14.31
C ARG A 95 39.91 -17.09 -15.47
N ARG A 96 39.18 -17.62 -16.46
CA ARG A 96 39.73 -18.38 -17.59
C ARG A 96 39.53 -17.70 -18.94
N ALA A 97 38.82 -16.57 -18.97
CA ALA A 97 38.57 -15.78 -20.17
C ALA A 97 39.81 -14.93 -20.49
N THR A 98 40.15 -14.87 -21.77
CA THR A 98 41.28 -14.08 -22.26
C THR A 98 41.03 -13.71 -23.73
N PRO A 99 41.29 -12.45 -24.15
CA PRO A 99 41.66 -11.32 -23.30
C PRO A 99 40.45 -10.80 -22.51
N LEU A 100 40.71 -10.13 -21.38
CA LEU A 100 39.71 -9.34 -20.66
C LEU A 100 40.04 -7.85 -20.79
N THR A 101 39.01 -7.01 -20.85
CA THR A 101 39.12 -5.54 -20.84
C THR A 101 39.37 -4.99 -19.44
N VAL A 102 39.01 -5.74 -18.40
CA VAL A 102 39.26 -5.42 -16.99
C VAL A 102 39.86 -6.63 -16.27
N PRO A 103 40.73 -6.41 -15.26
CA PRO A 103 41.21 -7.49 -14.40
C PRO A 103 40.07 -8.26 -13.73
N ALA A 104 40.26 -9.57 -13.53
CA ALA A 104 39.23 -10.47 -12.99
C ALA A 104 38.76 -10.07 -11.58
N ASP A 105 39.63 -9.54 -10.74
CA ASP A 105 39.33 -9.01 -9.39
C ASP A 105 38.52 -7.70 -9.43
N ARG A 106 38.54 -6.98 -10.56
CA ARG A 106 37.78 -5.75 -10.80
C ARG A 106 36.49 -5.98 -11.60
N PHE A 107 36.12 -7.24 -11.82
CA PHE A 107 34.96 -7.59 -12.64
C PHE A 107 33.61 -7.25 -11.97
N GLY A 108 33.58 -7.08 -10.63
CA GLY A 108 32.37 -6.70 -9.87
C GLY A 108 31.74 -7.81 -9.02
N LEU A 109 32.33 -9.03 -9.03
CA LEU A 109 31.76 -10.23 -8.40
C LEU A 109 31.74 -10.14 -6.87
N GLU A 110 32.84 -9.69 -6.26
CA GLU A 110 32.95 -9.58 -4.80
C GLU A 110 31.98 -8.53 -4.26
N GLN A 111 31.83 -7.41 -4.96
CA GLN A 111 30.90 -6.34 -4.59
C GLN A 111 29.46 -6.86 -4.60
N ALA A 112 29.07 -7.62 -5.64
CA ALA A 112 27.74 -8.22 -5.70
C ALA A 112 27.49 -9.23 -4.58
N ARG A 113 28.47 -10.09 -4.26
CA ARG A 113 28.36 -11.04 -3.13
C ARG A 113 28.20 -10.32 -1.79
N ARG A 114 29.02 -9.30 -1.55
CA ARG A 114 28.99 -8.53 -0.31
C ARG A 114 27.68 -7.79 -0.14
N ALA A 115 27.22 -7.10 -1.19
CA ALA A 115 25.96 -6.37 -1.15
C ALA A 115 24.78 -7.32 -0.87
N ARG A 116 24.73 -8.47 -1.56
CA ARG A 116 23.73 -9.51 -1.30
C ARG A 116 23.79 -10.07 0.12
N ASN A 117 24.98 -10.35 0.66
CA ASN A 117 25.12 -10.93 2.01
C ASN A 117 24.77 -9.94 3.13
N ASN A 118 24.76 -8.64 2.84
CA ASN A 118 24.38 -7.59 3.77
C ASN A 118 22.96 -7.07 3.53
N ASP A 119 22.18 -7.71 2.65
CA ASP A 119 20.87 -7.26 2.20
C ASP A 119 20.87 -5.78 1.71
N ASP A 120 22.01 -5.34 1.14
CA ASP A 120 22.18 -3.99 0.59
C ASP A 120 21.69 -3.95 -0.86
N HIS A 121 20.39 -3.69 -1.03
CA HIS A 121 19.73 -3.69 -2.34
C HIS A 121 20.31 -2.64 -3.30
N SER A 122 20.63 -1.44 -2.80
CA SER A 122 21.22 -0.37 -3.61
C SER A 122 22.66 -0.67 -3.99
N GLY A 123 23.44 -1.24 -3.07
CA GLY A 123 24.78 -1.75 -3.37
C GLY A 123 24.75 -2.90 -4.38
N LEU A 124 23.73 -3.77 -4.30
CA LEU A 124 23.55 -4.89 -5.23
C LEU A 124 23.15 -4.40 -6.62
N GLU A 125 22.24 -3.43 -6.72
CA GLU A 125 21.88 -2.76 -7.98
C GLU A 125 23.12 -2.20 -8.68
N ALA A 126 23.95 -1.44 -7.96
CA ALA A 126 25.17 -0.85 -8.49
C ALA A 126 26.18 -1.93 -8.94
N ALA A 127 26.37 -2.97 -8.14
CA ALA A 127 27.30 -4.06 -8.47
C ALA A 127 26.84 -4.87 -9.70
N LEU A 128 25.53 -5.14 -9.82
CA LEU A 128 24.97 -5.83 -10.99
C LEU A 128 25.09 -5.00 -12.26
N LYS A 129 24.89 -3.68 -12.17
CA LYS A 129 25.12 -2.76 -13.30
C LYS A 129 26.55 -2.87 -13.81
N THR A 130 27.54 -2.84 -12.91
CA THR A 130 28.96 -3.02 -13.26
C THR A 130 29.22 -4.40 -13.86
N LEU A 131 28.66 -5.47 -13.29
CA LEU A 131 28.79 -6.82 -13.83
C LEU A 131 28.24 -6.94 -15.26
N LEU A 132 27.04 -6.41 -15.52
CA LEU A 132 26.41 -6.46 -16.85
C LEU A 132 27.23 -5.68 -17.89
N GLN A 133 27.76 -4.50 -17.52
CA GLN A 133 28.66 -3.74 -18.38
C GLN A 133 29.94 -4.51 -18.72
N ASN A 134 30.55 -5.15 -17.71
CA ASN A 134 31.76 -5.94 -17.91
C ASN A 134 31.50 -7.22 -18.70
N ILE A 135 30.33 -7.87 -18.53
CA ILE A 135 29.93 -9.03 -19.33
C ILE A 135 29.80 -8.63 -20.80
N GLU A 136 29.13 -7.52 -21.11
CA GLU A 136 28.96 -7.09 -22.50
C GLU A 136 30.30 -6.68 -23.13
N ALA A 137 31.15 -5.95 -22.40
CA ALA A 137 32.48 -5.58 -22.87
C ALA A 137 33.40 -6.78 -23.12
N ASN A 138 33.15 -7.93 -22.47
CA ASN A 138 33.95 -9.15 -22.58
C ASN A 138 33.19 -10.33 -23.20
N LYS A 139 32.09 -10.04 -23.91
CA LYS A 139 31.13 -11.04 -24.39
C LYS A 139 31.77 -12.16 -25.19
N ALA A 140 32.67 -11.84 -26.12
CA ALA A 140 33.34 -12.83 -26.96
C ALA A 140 34.21 -13.79 -26.13
N ALA A 141 35.02 -13.25 -25.22
CA ALA A 141 35.90 -14.03 -24.36
C ALA A 141 35.11 -14.91 -23.37
N LEU A 142 34.00 -14.40 -22.82
CA LEU A 142 33.13 -15.15 -21.91
C LEU A 142 32.31 -16.23 -22.64
N THR A 143 31.83 -15.95 -23.84
CA THR A 143 31.09 -16.93 -24.66
C THR A 143 32.00 -18.11 -25.01
N ALA A 144 33.28 -17.85 -25.33
CA ALA A 144 34.27 -18.90 -25.56
C ALA A 144 34.53 -19.78 -24.32
N LYS A 145 34.14 -19.33 -23.11
CA LYS A 145 34.20 -20.10 -21.86
C LYS A 145 32.84 -20.64 -21.40
N GLY A 146 31.84 -20.59 -22.29
CA GLY A 146 30.53 -21.18 -22.05
C GLY A 146 29.56 -20.29 -21.27
N GLN A 147 29.74 -18.97 -21.29
CA GLN A 147 28.69 -18.02 -20.88
C GLN A 147 27.49 -18.17 -21.81
N LYS A 148 26.32 -18.45 -21.24
CA LYS A 148 25.07 -18.55 -22.00
C LYS A 148 24.33 -17.21 -21.96
N PRO A 149 23.60 -16.84 -23.03
CA PRO A 149 22.72 -15.67 -23.00
C PRO A 149 21.72 -15.69 -21.83
N ALA A 150 21.19 -16.88 -21.48
CA ALA A 150 20.26 -17.05 -20.37
C ALA A 150 20.86 -16.64 -19.01
N ASP A 151 22.14 -16.91 -18.77
CA ASP A 151 22.80 -16.56 -17.50
C ASP A 151 22.94 -15.03 -17.38
N THR A 152 23.22 -14.35 -18.49
CA THR A 152 23.26 -12.88 -18.54
C THR A 152 21.86 -12.27 -18.39
N GLN A 153 20.85 -12.88 -19.01
CA GLN A 153 19.46 -12.44 -18.89
C GLN A 153 18.96 -12.51 -17.44
N GLN A 154 19.32 -13.56 -16.68
CA GLN A 154 18.96 -13.65 -15.27
C GLN A 154 19.52 -12.48 -14.43
N LEU A 155 20.75 -12.05 -14.70
CA LEU A 155 21.35 -10.89 -14.04
C LEU A 155 20.67 -9.58 -14.46
N GLN A 156 20.28 -9.48 -15.74
CA GLN A 156 19.54 -8.35 -16.30
C GLN A 156 18.16 -8.21 -15.65
N ASP A 157 17.40 -9.31 -15.57
CA ASP A 157 16.07 -9.36 -14.95
C ASP A 157 16.13 -8.96 -13.47
N LEU A 158 17.19 -9.38 -12.76
CA LEU A 158 17.43 -9.01 -11.37
C LEU A 158 17.73 -7.51 -11.23
N TYR A 159 18.63 -6.98 -12.07
CA TYR A 159 18.94 -5.56 -12.08
C TYR A 159 17.69 -4.72 -12.33
N GLU A 160 16.87 -5.08 -13.32
CA GLU A 160 15.63 -4.37 -13.65
C GLU A 160 14.60 -4.46 -12.52
N ALA A 161 14.51 -5.60 -11.84
CA ALA A 161 13.65 -5.76 -10.66
C ALA A 161 14.09 -4.85 -9.50
N LEU A 162 15.40 -4.75 -9.24
CA LEU A 162 15.95 -3.89 -8.19
C LEU A 162 15.78 -2.40 -8.51
N VAL A 163 16.06 -1.97 -9.75
CA VAL A 163 15.87 -0.58 -10.19
C VAL A 163 14.40 -0.16 -10.09
N LYS A 164 13.49 -1.05 -10.51
CA LYS A 164 12.05 -0.82 -10.38
C LYS A 164 11.65 -0.66 -8.92
N ASP A 165 12.26 -1.42 -8.01
CA ASP A 165 11.99 -1.35 -6.58
C ASP A 165 12.53 -0.07 -5.94
N THR A 166 13.79 0.29 -6.15
CA THR A 166 14.36 1.52 -5.56
C THR A 166 13.61 2.77 -6.03
N THR A 167 13.22 2.80 -7.31
CA THR A 167 12.38 3.88 -7.88
C THR A 167 10.94 3.84 -7.33
N SER A 168 10.37 2.65 -7.19
CA SER A 168 9.03 2.45 -6.61
C SER A 168 9.02 2.80 -5.13
N GLN A 169 9.99 2.42 -4.31
CA GLN A 169 10.03 2.71 -2.89
C GLN A 169 10.16 4.21 -2.62
N GLY A 170 10.98 4.95 -3.38
CA GLY A 170 11.08 6.40 -3.24
C GLY A 170 9.78 7.13 -3.59
N SER A 171 9.11 6.70 -4.67
CA SER A 171 7.81 7.25 -5.08
C SER A 171 6.67 6.82 -4.17
N GLN A 172 6.65 5.57 -3.71
CA GLN A 172 5.68 5.01 -2.77
C GLN A 172 5.82 5.61 -1.37
N MET A 173 7.02 5.87 -0.85
CA MET A 173 7.18 6.54 0.45
C MET A 173 6.69 7.99 0.41
N SER A 174 6.90 8.68 -0.71
CA SER A 174 6.44 10.06 -0.90
C SER A 174 4.92 10.10 -1.10
N ALA A 175 4.37 9.21 -1.94
CA ALA A 175 2.94 9.05 -2.14
C ALA A 175 2.22 8.54 -0.88
N GLN A 176 2.81 7.62 -0.11
CA GLN A 176 2.22 7.11 1.12
C GLN A 176 2.12 8.20 2.19
N LYS A 177 3.10 9.12 2.28
CA LYS A 177 3.01 10.27 3.18
C LYS A 177 1.90 11.23 2.77
N GLY A 178 1.81 11.61 1.49
CA GLY A 178 0.73 12.44 0.96
C GLY A 178 -0.65 11.79 1.12
N ASN A 179 -0.77 10.53 0.72
CA ASN A 179 -2.01 9.76 0.80
C ASN A 179 -2.45 9.55 2.26
N THR A 180 -1.56 9.43 3.25
CA THR A 180 -2.00 9.22 4.64
C THR A 180 -2.64 10.47 5.23
N GLU A 181 -2.12 11.67 4.94
CA GLU A 181 -2.68 12.94 5.42
C GLU A 181 -3.96 13.31 4.67
N GLU A 182 -3.99 13.13 3.35
CA GLU A 182 -5.18 13.33 2.53
C GLU A 182 -6.29 12.34 2.91
N ASN A 183 -5.97 11.05 3.08
CA ASN A 183 -6.93 10.04 3.53
C ASN A 183 -7.48 10.36 4.92
N MET A 184 -6.62 10.80 5.86
CA MET A 184 -7.07 11.15 7.21
C MET A 184 -7.99 12.37 7.19
N THR A 185 -7.73 13.34 6.32
CA THR A 185 -8.60 14.50 6.13
C THR A 185 -9.98 14.08 5.63
N VAL A 186 -10.05 13.21 4.62
CA VAL A 186 -11.32 12.68 4.08
C VAL A 186 -12.09 11.89 5.15
N LEU A 187 -11.40 11.03 5.90
CA LEU A 187 -12.02 10.20 6.94
C LEU A 187 -12.49 11.03 8.15
N ASN A 188 -11.73 12.02 8.59
CA ASN A 188 -12.13 12.93 9.67
C ASN A 188 -13.32 13.79 9.24
N ALA A 189 -13.35 14.32 8.00
CA ALA A 189 -14.48 15.08 7.48
C ALA A 189 -15.78 14.26 7.44
N LEU A 190 -15.70 12.99 7.01
CA LEU A 190 -16.85 12.07 7.11
C LEU A 190 -17.27 11.86 8.58
N TYR A 191 -16.31 11.66 9.48
CA TYR A 191 -16.59 11.43 10.88
C TYR A 191 -17.27 12.63 11.56
N GLU A 192 -16.86 13.86 11.23
CA GLU A 192 -17.49 15.09 11.72
C GLU A 192 -18.98 15.13 11.35
N GLN A 193 -19.31 14.88 10.08
CA GLN A 193 -20.71 14.80 9.60
C GLN A 193 -21.52 13.72 10.34
N MET A 194 -20.90 12.56 10.61
CA MET A 194 -21.54 11.51 11.39
C MET A 194 -21.82 11.95 12.83
N MET A 195 -20.93 12.74 13.44
CA MET A 195 -21.10 13.21 14.81
C MET A 195 -22.29 14.17 14.96
N HIS A 196 -22.59 15.00 13.96
CA HIS A 196 -23.80 15.81 13.94
C HIS A 196 -25.05 14.93 13.99
N LEU A 197 -25.17 13.95 13.08
CA LEU A 197 -26.30 13.03 13.05
C LEU A 197 -26.45 12.21 14.34
N PHE A 198 -25.34 11.78 14.93
CA PHE A 198 -25.36 11.05 16.19
C PHE A 198 -25.88 11.89 17.35
N ASN A 199 -25.41 13.12 17.47
CA ASN A 199 -25.79 13.99 18.58
C ASN A 199 -27.26 14.40 18.46
N ASP A 200 -27.68 14.79 17.26
CA ASP A 200 -29.01 15.35 17.03
C ASP A 200 -30.09 14.25 17.01
N GLY A 201 -29.83 13.11 16.35
CA GLY A 201 -30.74 11.97 16.40
C GLY A 201 -30.89 11.41 17.80
N LYS A 202 -29.82 11.41 18.60
CA LYS A 202 -29.93 11.04 20.01
C LYS A 202 -30.76 12.05 20.80
N ALA A 203 -30.60 13.35 20.55
CA ALA A 203 -31.41 14.38 21.19
C ALA A 203 -32.91 14.23 20.86
N LEU A 204 -33.24 13.95 19.59
CA LEU A 204 -34.61 13.73 19.12
C LEU A 204 -35.29 12.55 19.81
N TYR A 205 -34.58 11.43 19.93
CA TYR A 205 -35.22 10.15 20.26
C TYR A 205 -34.97 9.63 21.68
N ALA A 206 -34.01 10.20 22.43
CA ALA A 206 -33.60 9.66 23.73
C ALA A 206 -34.75 9.48 24.74
N ARG A 207 -35.82 10.27 24.65
CA ARG A 207 -36.97 10.25 25.57
C ARG A 207 -38.26 9.75 24.92
N SER A 208 -38.36 9.77 23.60
CA SER A 208 -39.58 9.52 22.83
C SER A 208 -39.58 8.15 22.16
N ASP A 209 -38.44 7.71 21.61
CA ASP A 209 -38.31 6.45 20.89
C ASP A 209 -36.93 5.83 21.13
N LYS A 210 -36.87 4.90 22.09
CA LYS A 210 -35.62 4.24 22.46
C LYS A 210 -35.05 3.39 21.31
N ALA A 211 -35.89 2.82 20.44
CA ALA A 211 -35.42 2.00 19.33
C ALA A 211 -34.71 2.88 18.29
N LYS A 212 -35.29 4.03 17.94
CA LYS A 212 -34.61 5.01 17.07
C LYS A 212 -33.35 5.58 17.74
N ALA A 213 -33.38 5.86 19.04
CA ALA A 213 -32.19 6.37 19.75
C ALA A 213 -30.98 5.42 19.69
N GLU A 214 -31.21 4.11 19.61
CA GLU A 214 -30.13 3.12 19.42
C GLU A 214 -29.49 3.22 18.03
N ASP A 215 -30.26 3.57 17.00
CA ASP A 215 -29.76 3.79 15.64
C ASP A 215 -28.87 5.04 15.55
N TYR A 216 -29.03 6.02 16.45
CA TYR A 216 -28.15 7.19 16.60
C TYR A 216 -27.16 7.05 17.76
N THR A 217 -26.83 5.82 18.13
CA THR A 217 -25.79 5.55 19.12
C THR A 217 -24.61 4.84 18.46
N PHE A 218 -23.47 5.55 18.34
CA PHE A 218 -22.24 5.04 17.71
C PHE A 218 -21.88 3.61 18.12
N LYS A 219 -21.88 3.31 19.43
CA LYS A 219 -21.55 1.98 19.95
C LYS A 219 -22.51 0.88 19.48
N GLN A 220 -23.78 1.20 19.25
CA GLN A 220 -24.78 0.22 18.80
C GLN A 220 -24.67 -0.03 17.30
N LEU A 221 -24.52 1.03 16.48
CA LEU A 221 -24.25 0.88 15.05
C LEU A 221 -22.95 0.10 14.81
N LEU A 222 -21.89 0.41 15.55
CA LEU A 222 -20.62 -0.32 15.44
C LEU A 222 -20.77 -1.81 15.77
N LYS A 223 -21.62 -2.17 16.73
CA LYS A 223 -21.93 -3.58 17.02
C LYS A 223 -22.65 -4.26 15.85
N ARG A 224 -23.57 -3.57 15.16
CA ARG A 224 -24.26 -4.11 13.98
C ARG A 224 -23.28 -4.37 12.83
N VAL A 225 -22.43 -3.39 12.48
CA VAL A 225 -21.36 -3.55 11.47
C VAL A 225 -20.49 -4.78 11.77
N ARG A 226 -20.10 -4.97 13.04
CA ARG A 226 -19.26 -6.11 13.45
C ARG A 226 -19.99 -7.45 13.44
N ARG A 227 -21.32 -7.46 13.60
CA ARG A 227 -22.14 -8.69 13.52
C ARG A 227 -22.32 -9.11 12.07
N GLU A 228 -22.67 -8.18 11.20
CA GLU A 228 -22.82 -8.42 9.75
C GLU A 228 -21.52 -8.97 9.16
N ARG A 229 -20.38 -8.34 9.50
CA ARG A 229 -19.06 -8.84 9.09
C ARG A 229 -18.74 -10.27 9.54
N LYS A 230 -19.21 -10.68 10.72
CA LYS A 230 -19.00 -12.05 11.21
C LYS A 230 -19.91 -13.06 10.52
N ALA A 231 -21.10 -12.64 10.09
CA ALA A 231 -22.02 -13.47 9.34
C ALA A 231 -21.52 -13.71 7.90
N ASP A 232 -20.89 -12.71 7.28
CA ASP A 232 -20.30 -12.84 5.93
C ASP A 232 -19.03 -13.74 5.88
N GLN A 233 -18.45 -14.06 7.04
CA GLN A 233 -17.22 -14.87 7.17
C GLN A 233 -17.49 -16.31 7.65
N ALA A 234 -18.74 -16.64 7.96
CA ALA A 234 -19.17 -17.95 8.44
C ALA A 234 -19.84 -18.75 7.31
#